data_AF-A0A7S2ANM3-F1
#
_entry.id   AF-A0A7S2ANM3-F1
#
_cell.length_a   1.000
_cell.length_b   1.000
_cell.length_c   1.000
_cell.angle_alpha   90.00
_cell.angle_beta   90.00
_cell.angle_gamma   90.00
#
_symmetry.space_group_name_H-M   'P 1'
#
loop_
_entity.id
_entity.type
_entity.pdbx_description
1 polymer ?
#
loop_
_entity_poly.entity_id
_entity_poly.type
_entity_poly.pdbx_seq_one_letter_code
_entity_poly.pdbx_strand_id
1 'polypeptide(L)'
;VAASPASHPSAAASARETASEENALNDALVAFMRSANDAPEGVSPKLTVARDARNGRCLRTNAPIGKGEKIVLCPRSLVITEEDAARISPLARKTKSDNRPAWHVLSAFILDAPDSFKPYIDTLPKKTNNVCEWNREGLDKWVKRASPATYQLADSLWRETQEAANFLSSLEGAPDKERCKWA
;
A
#
# COMPACT_ATOMS: atom_id res chain seq x y z
N VAL A 1 20.92 8.14 51.24
CA VAL A 1 19.70 8.57 50.51
C VAL A 1 19.98 8.40 49.03
N ALA A 2 19.50 7.32 48.41
CA ALA A 2 19.66 7.07 46.98
C ALA A 2 18.34 7.40 46.28
N ALA A 3 18.38 8.33 45.33
CA ALA A 3 17.22 8.75 44.56
C ALA A 3 16.91 7.71 43.46
N SER A 4 15.64 7.29 43.39
CA SER A 4 15.12 6.49 42.27
C SER A 4 15.12 7.31 40.97
N PRO A 5 15.54 6.75 39.83
CA PRO A 5 15.27 7.38 38.55
C PRO A 5 13.77 7.24 38.25
N ALA A 6 13.11 8.39 38.06
CA ALA A 6 11.72 8.49 37.66
C ALA A 6 11.54 7.82 36.29
N SER A 7 10.73 6.76 36.25
CA SER A 7 10.23 6.16 35.02
C SER A 7 9.40 7.18 34.25
N HIS A 8 9.88 7.62 33.08
CA HIS A 8 9.07 8.41 32.14
C HIS A 8 8.02 7.50 31.46
N PRO A 9 6.70 7.79 31.57
CA PRO A 9 5.63 6.96 31.00
C PRO A 9 5.22 7.34 29.56
N SER A 10 6.13 7.86 28.71
CA SER A 10 5.74 8.50 27.44
C SER A 10 5.97 7.67 26.16
N ALA A 11 6.94 6.74 26.12
CA ALA A 11 7.23 5.95 24.91
C ALA A 11 6.34 4.70 24.73
N ALA A 12 5.90 4.09 25.84
CA ALA A 12 5.13 2.84 25.80
C ALA A 12 3.65 3.05 25.42
N ALA A 13 3.09 4.24 25.68
CA ALA A 13 1.72 4.60 25.33
C ALA A 13 1.59 4.83 23.81
N SER A 14 2.52 5.60 23.23
CA SER A 14 2.53 5.92 21.80
C SER A 14 2.76 4.67 20.92
N ALA A 15 3.65 3.75 21.35
CA ALA A 15 3.85 2.47 20.66
C ALA A 15 2.62 1.54 20.76
N ARG A 16 1.89 1.59 21.88
CA ARG A 16 0.67 0.78 22.10
C ARG A 16 -0.52 1.29 21.29
N GLU A 17 -0.72 2.59 21.17
CA GLU A 17 -1.75 3.17 20.29
C GLU A 17 -1.52 2.81 18.83
N THR A 18 -0.27 2.93 18.35
CA THR A 18 0.07 2.55 16.97
C THR A 18 -0.11 1.05 16.72
N ALA A 19 0.20 0.19 17.69
CA ALA A 19 0.00 -1.26 17.57
C ALA A 19 -1.49 -1.64 17.59
N SER A 20 -2.31 -0.91 18.36
CA SER A 20 -3.76 -1.11 18.45
C SER A 20 -4.47 -0.72 17.15
N GLU A 21 -4.15 0.45 16.59
CA GLU A 21 -4.69 0.89 15.29
C GLU A 21 -4.26 -0.04 14.15
N GLU A 22 -3.02 -0.51 14.19
CA GLU A 22 -2.50 -1.41 13.17
C GLU A 22 -3.16 -2.80 13.24
N ASN A 23 -3.42 -3.32 14.44
CA ASN A 23 -4.18 -4.55 14.62
C ASN A 23 -5.63 -4.38 14.12
N ALA A 24 -6.27 -3.24 14.39
CA ALA A 24 -7.60 -2.94 13.86
C ALA A 24 -7.62 -2.88 12.32
N LEU A 25 -6.58 -2.32 11.69
CA LEU A 25 -6.44 -2.32 10.22
C LEU A 25 -6.19 -3.73 9.66
N ASN A 26 -5.43 -4.57 10.35
CA ASN A 26 -5.21 -5.97 9.95
C ASN A 26 -6.50 -6.79 10.04
N ASP A 27 -7.25 -6.60 11.12
CA ASP A 27 -8.55 -7.25 11.31
C ASP A 27 -9.56 -6.76 10.27
N ALA A 28 -9.54 -5.45 9.93
CA ALA A 28 -10.36 -4.88 8.86
C ALA A 28 -10.00 -5.45 7.48
N LEU A 29 -8.71 -5.69 7.19
CA LEU A 29 -8.29 -6.33 5.93
C LEU A 29 -8.80 -7.76 5.85
N VAL A 30 -8.63 -8.54 6.92
CA VAL A 30 -9.11 -9.93 6.97
C VAL A 30 -10.62 -9.97 6.88
N ALA A 31 -11.32 -9.05 7.56
CA ALA A 31 -12.77 -8.91 7.47
C ALA A 31 -13.21 -8.54 6.06
N PHE A 32 -12.53 -7.60 5.38
CA PHE A 32 -12.79 -7.23 3.99
C PHE A 32 -12.60 -8.41 3.04
N MET A 33 -11.49 -9.14 3.19
CA MET A 33 -11.23 -10.35 2.40
C MET A 33 -12.28 -11.43 2.65
N ARG A 34 -12.82 -11.54 3.86
CA ARG A 34 -13.88 -12.51 4.20
C ARG A 34 -15.27 -12.06 3.74
N SER A 35 -15.60 -10.78 3.87
CA SER A 35 -16.93 -10.24 3.55
C SER A 35 -17.17 -10.13 2.06
N ALA A 36 -16.15 -9.74 1.28
CA ALA A 36 -16.26 -9.65 -0.16
C ALA A 36 -16.30 -11.01 -0.88
N ASN A 37 -16.18 -12.10 -0.10
CA ASN A 37 -16.16 -13.44 -0.65
C ASN A 37 -17.57 -14.06 -0.78
N ASP A 38 -18.59 -13.68 0.02
CA ASP A 38 -19.86 -14.45 0.16
C ASP A 38 -19.66 -15.99 0.26
N ALA A 39 -18.43 -16.40 0.54
CA ALA A 39 -17.90 -17.75 0.37
C ALA A 39 -17.02 -18.02 1.60
N PRO A 40 -17.26 -19.15 2.29
CA PRO A 40 -16.55 -19.47 3.53
C PRO A 40 -15.03 -19.74 3.38
N GLU A 41 -14.45 -19.55 2.19
CA GLU A 41 -13.15 -20.12 1.79
C GLU A 41 -12.10 -19.13 1.25
N GLY A 42 -12.33 -17.81 1.35
CA GLY A 42 -11.43 -16.80 0.77
C GLY A 42 -9.99 -16.82 1.29
N VAL A 43 -9.83 -17.06 2.60
CA VAL A 43 -8.51 -17.16 3.25
C VAL A 43 -8.56 -18.33 4.21
N SER A 44 -7.64 -19.28 4.06
CA SER A 44 -7.55 -20.42 4.95
C SER A 44 -7.42 -19.96 6.41
N PRO A 45 -8.13 -20.58 7.37
CA PRO A 45 -7.97 -20.28 8.80
C PRO A 45 -6.55 -20.57 9.31
N LYS A 46 -5.74 -21.27 8.50
CA LYS A 46 -4.32 -21.51 8.76
C LYS A 46 -3.44 -20.28 8.55
N LEU A 47 -4.01 -19.19 8.03
CA LEU A 47 -3.30 -17.93 7.76
C LEU A 47 -3.74 -16.85 8.73
N THR A 48 -2.76 -16.06 9.16
CA THR A 48 -2.93 -14.87 9.99
C THR A 48 -2.11 -13.74 9.41
N VAL A 49 -2.60 -12.50 9.52
CA VAL A 49 -1.78 -11.35 9.20
C VAL A 49 -0.78 -11.14 10.33
N ALA A 50 0.49 -10.98 9.98
CA ALA A 50 1.57 -10.72 10.91
C ALA A 50 2.46 -9.59 10.38
N ARG A 51 3.30 -9.03 11.26
CA ARG A 51 4.34 -8.08 10.88
C ARG A 51 5.69 -8.74 11.06
N ASP A 52 6.47 -8.77 9.99
CA ASP A 52 7.85 -9.22 9.95
C ASP A 52 8.79 -8.00 9.92
N ALA A 53 9.90 -8.09 10.63
CA ALA A 53 10.86 -6.98 10.75
C ALA A 53 11.53 -6.63 9.42
N ARG A 54 11.65 -7.60 8.49
CA ARG A 54 12.29 -7.38 7.18
C ARG A 54 11.26 -7.04 6.09
N ASN A 55 10.11 -7.70 6.11
CA ASN A 55 9.15 -7.66 5.00
C ASN A 55 7.90 -6.82 5.30
N GLY A 56 7.78 -6.25 6.49
CA GLY A 56 6.59 -5.50 6.89
C GLY A 56 5.39 -6.43 7.11
N ARG A 57 4.20 -6.00 6.66
CA ARG A 57 2.96 -6.77 6.84
C ARG A 57 2.91 -7.96 5.87
N CYS A 58 2.66 -9.16 6.39
CA CYS A 58 2.66 -10.40 5.60
C CYS A 58 1.62 -11.40 6.11
N LEU A 59 1.37 -12.45 5.32
CA LEU A 59 0.60 -13.61 5.75
C LEU A 59 1.54 -14.64 6.39
N ARG A 60 1.22 -15.05 7.61
CA ARG A 60 1.93 -16.07 8.37
C ARG A 60 1.03 -17.28 8.62
N THR A 61 1.60 -18.45 8.42
CA THR A 61 0.97 -19.74 8.69
C THR A 61 0.96 -20.02 10.20
N ASN A 62 -0.19 -20.36 10.77
CA ASN A 62 -0.31 -20.81 12.17
C ASN A 62 -0.46 -22.34 12.28
N ALA A 63 -0.57 -23.05 11.14
CA ALA A 63 -0.70 -24.49 11.05
C ALA A 63 -0.03 -25.03 9.76
N PRO A 64 0.33 -26.34 9.71
CA PRO A 64 0.92 -26.94 8.52
C PRO A 64 0.02 -26.84 7.28
N ILE A 65 0.61 -26.48 6.14
CA ILE A 65 -0.03 -26.44 4.82
C ILE A 65 0.38 -27.69 4.03
N GLY A 66 -0.61 -28.44 3.54
CA GLY A 66 -0.39 -29.61 2.70
C GLY A 66 0.03 -29.25 1.27
N LYS A 67 0.72 -30.17 0.59
CA LYS A 67 1.05 -29.99 -0.83
C LYS A 67 -0.25 -29.95 -1.66
N GLY A 68 -0.43 -28.89 -2.45
CA GLY A 68 -1.63 -28.69 -3.28
C GLY A 68 -2.83 -28.10 -2.53
N GLU A 69 -2.68 -27.77 -1.25
CA GLU A 69 -3.73 -27.09 -0.48
C GLU A 69 -3.92 -25.65 -0.99
N LYS A 70 -5.18 -25.27 -1.24
CA LYS A 70 -5.56 -23.91 -1.60
C LYS A 70 -5.62 -23.07 -0.32
N ILE A 71 -4.75 -22.07 -0.21
CA ILE A 71 -4.60 -21.28 1.03
C ILE A 71 -5.15 -19.87 0.94
N VAL A 72 -5.20 -19.30 -0.26
CA VAL A 72 -5.79 -17.99 -0.56
C VAL A 72 -6.53 -18.10 -1.87
N LEU A 73 -7.79 -17.66 -1.87
CA LEU A 73 -8.61 -17.48 -3.05
C LEU A 73 -9.05 -16.02 -3.10
N CYS A 74 -8.69 -15.33 -4.18
CA CYS A 74 -9.10 -13.95 -4.40
C CYS A 74 -10.19 -13.93 -5.49
N PRO A 75 -11.46 -13.68 -5.14
CA PRO A 75 -12.51 -13.47 -6.12
C PRO A 75 -12.15 -12.37 -7.11
N ARG A 76 -12.60 -12.52 -8.35
CA ARG A 76 -12.43 -11.48 -9.38
C ARG A 76 -13.09 -10.14 -8.97
N SER A 77 -14.14 -10.18 -8.15
CA SER A 77 -14.81 -9.00 -7.59
C SER A 77 -13.92 -8.14 -6.69
N LEU A 78 -12.87 -8.73 -6.10
CA LEU A 78 -11.88 -8.03 -5.28
C LEU A 78 -10.70 -7.48 -6.07
N VAL A 79 -10.58 -7.86 -7.35
CA VAL A 79 -9.50 -7.39 -8.22
C VAL A 79 -10.00 -6.17 -8.98
N ILE A 80 -9.30 -5.05 -8.83
CA ILE A 80 -9.55 -3.84 -9.63
C ILE A 80 -8.68 -3.87 -10.87
N THR A 81 -9.33 -3.93 -12.03
CA THR A 81 -8.68 -3.77 -13.34
C THR A 81 -8.76 -2.33 -13.83
N GLU A 82 -8.02 -2.01 -14.88
CA GLU A 82 -8.07 -0.70 -15.53
C GLU A 82 -9.48 -0.35 -16.01
N GLU A 83 -10.19 -1.33 -16.57
CA GLU A 83 -11.58 -1.20 -17.01
C GLU A 83 -12.53 -0.95 -15.83
N ASP A 84 -12.35 -1.68 -14.73
CA ASP A 84 -13.14 -1.48 -13.51
C ASP A 84 -12.91 -0.09 -12.92
N ALA A 85 -11.65 0.34 -12.83
CA ALA A 85 -11.26 1.64 -12.35
C ALA A 85 -11.93 2.76 -13.18
N ALA A 86 -11.80 2.75 -14.51
CA ALA A 86 -12.40 3.76 -15.38
C ALA A 86 -13.94 3.76 -15.38
N ARG A 87 -14.57 2.61 -15.10
CA ARG A 87 -16.02 2.52 -14.97
C ARG A 87 -16.50 3.20 -13.68
N ILE A 88 -15.82 2.93 -12.57
CA ILE A 88 -16.24 3.32 -11.21
C ILE A 88 -15.80 4.75 -10.87
N SER A 89 -14.57 5.12 -11.22
CA SER A 89 -13.93 6.36 -10.81
C SER A 89 -13.93 7.39 -11.95
N PRO A 90 -14.50 8.60 -11.76
CA PRO A 90 -14.40 9.68 -12.73
C PRO A 90 -12.94 10.08 -13.04
N LEU A 91 -12.05 10.05 -12.04
CA LEU A 91 -10.65 10.42 -12.21
C LEU A 91 -9.90 9.39 -13.05
N ALA A 92 -10.11 8.10 -12.77
CA ALA A 92 -9.57 7.00 -13.56
C ALA A 92 -10.11 7.03 -14.99
N ARG A 93 -11.40 7.35 -15.17
CA ARG A 93 -12.01 7.48 -16.50
C ARG A 93 -11.34 8.56 -17.33
N LYS A 94 -11.12 9.74 -16.75
CA LYS A 94 -10.42 10.85 -17.41
C LYS A 94 -8.99 10.44 -17.77
N THR A 95 -8.27 9.85 -16.81
CA THR A 95 -6.90 9.36 -16.99
C THR A 95 -6.79 8.32 -18.13
N LYS A 96 -7.75 7.39 -18.23
CA LYS A 96 -7.81 6.41 -19.34
C LYS A 96 -8.12 7.09 -20.67
N SER A 97 -9.03 8.08 -20.68
CA SER A 97 -9.39 8.84 -21.88
C SER A 97 -8.23 9.66 -22.44
N ASP A 98 -7.31 10.09 -21.57
CA ASP A 98 -6.06 10.75 -21.93
C ASP A 98 -4.96 9.77 -22.43
N ASN A 99 -5.32 8.51 -22.70
CA ASN A 99 -4.43 7.42 -23.14
C ASN A 99 -3.22 7.21 -22.21
N ARG A 100 -3.41 7.39 -20.90
CA ARG A 100 -2.36 7.13 -19.92
C ARG A 100 -2.17 5.63 -19.70
N PRO A 101 -0.97 5.19 -19.30
CA PRO A 101 -0.71 3.79 -18.95
C PRO A 101 -1.67 3.27 -17.88
N ALA A 102 -1.98 1.97 -17.92
CA ALA A 102 -2.89 1.31 -16.99
C ALA A 102 -2.59 1.61 -15.50
N TRP A 103 -1.30 1.69 -15.14
CA TRP A 103 -0.91 1.99 -13.77
C TRP A 103 -1.29 3.40 -13.33
N HIS A 104 -1.29 4.40 -14.22
CA HIS A 104 -1.79 5.74 -13.90
C HIS A 104 -3.29 5.71 -13.62
N VAL A 105 -4.05 4.94 -14.41
CA VAL A 105 -5.50 4.77 -14.24
C VAL A 105 -5.81 4.14 -12.88
N LEU A 106 -5.04 3.11 -12.49
CA LEU A 106 -5.17 2.46 -11.18
C LEU A 106 -4.76 3.39 -10.03
N SER A 107 -3.69 4.18 -10.19
CA SER A 107 -3.28 5.19 -9.20
C SER A 107 -4.34 6.27 -9.03
N ALA A 108 -4.93 6.76 -10.12
CA ALA A 108 -6.03 7.71 -10.08
C ALA A 108 -7.24 7.13 -9.33
N PHE A 109 -7.60 5.88 -9.59
CA PHE A 109 -8.65 5.19 -8.83
C PHE A 109 -8.36 5.14 -7.33
N ILE A 110 -7.13 4.84 -6.90
CA ILE A 110 -6.80 4.79 -5.47
C ILE A 110 -7.03 6.15 -4.79
N LEU A 111 -6.85 7.26 -5.50
CA LEU A 111 -7.03 8.61 -4.95
C LEU A 111 -8.50 9.02 -4.77
N ASP A 112 -9.40 8.53 -5.63
CA ASP A 112 -10.82 8.88 -5.62
C ASP A 112 -11.76 7.68 -5.41
N ALA A 113 -11.23 6.57 -4.92
CA ALA A 113 -11.97 5.32 -4.77
C ALA A 113 -13.22 5.50 -3.89
N PRO A 114 -14.34 4.84 -4.23
CA PRO A 114 -15.54 4.91 -3.43
C PRO A 114 -15.36 4.19 -2.09
N ASP A 115 -16.22 4.52 -1.13
CA ASP A 115 -16.14 4.05 0.26
C ASP A 115 -16.12 2.51 0.39
N SER A 116 -16.70 1.79 -0.57
CA SER A 116 -16.65 0.33 -0.61
C SER A 116 -15.24 -0.25 -0.70
N PHE A 117 -14.27 0.51 -1.20
CA PHE A 117 -12.85 0.12 -1.31
C PHE A 117 -11.96 0.69 -0.20
N LYS A 118 -12.49 1.56 0.68
CA LYS A 118 -11.72 2.08 1.82
C LYS A 118 -11.07 0.98 2.67
N PRO A 119 -11.74 -0.13 3.02
CA PRO A 119 -11.10 -1.18 3.82
C PRO A 119 -9.85 -1.77 3.16
N TYR A 120 -9.81 -1.83 1.82
CA TYR A 120 -8.60 -2.24 1.10
C TYR A 120 -7.54 -1.12 1.10
N ILE A 121 -7.93 0.10 0.75
CA ILE A 121 -7.01 1.25 0.60
C ILE A 121 -6.35 1.65 1.93
N ASP A 122 -7.10 1.58 3.02
CA ASP A 122 -6.59 1.89 4.36
C ASP A 122 -5.50 0.93 4.81
N THR A 123 -5.46 -0.27 4.22
CA THR A 123 -4.47 -1.30 4.54
C THR A 123 -3.21 -1.23 3.67
N LEU A 124 -3.24 -0.42 2.60
CA LEU A 124 -2.07 -0.19 1.76
C LEU A 124 -0.93 0.47 2.56
N PRO A 125 0.33 0.12 2.26
CA PRO A 125 1.47 0.72 2.92
C PRO A 125 1.48 2.23 2.71
N LYS A 126 1.62 2.98 3.81
CA LYS A 126 1.74 4.45 3.73
C LYS A 126 3.12 4.94 3.31
N LYS A 127 4.11 4.03 3.29
CA LYS A 127 5.45 4.22 2.74
C LYS A 127 5.87 2.92 2.09
N THR A 128 6.32 3.02 0.86
CA THR A 128 6.71 1.88 0.02
C THR A 128 8.21 1.62 0.04
N ASN A 129 9.01 2.55 0.60
CA ASN A 129 10.48 2.53 0.57
C ASN A 129 11.05 2.40 -0.85
N ASN A 130 10.27 2.79 -1.87
CA ASN A 130 10.73 2.81 -3.25
C ASN A 130 11.74 3.95 -3.47
N VAL A 131 12.41 3.95 -4.62
CA VAL A 131 13.43 4.96 -4.97
C VAL A 131 12.89 6.39 -4.96
N CYS A 132 11.58 6.56 -5.17
CA CYS A 132 10.92 7.86 -5.18
C CYS A 132 10.79 8.44 -3.77
N GLU A 133 10.73 7.60 -2.74
CA GLU A 133 10.71 8.04 -1.33
C GLU A 133 12.11 8.28 -0.74
N TRP A 134 13.17 8.02 -1.50
CA TRP A 134 14.54 8.18 -1.01
C TRP A 134 14.96 9.64 -1.07
N ASN A 135 15.64 10.09 -0.01
CA ASN A 135 16.35 11.36 -0.08
C ASN A 135 17.53 11.28 -1.06
N ARG A 136 18.02 12.45 -1.48
CA ARG A 136 19.10 12.53 -2.47
C ARG A 136 20.36 11.76 -2.06
N GLU A 137 20.68 11.74 -0.77
CA GLU A 137 21.82 10.99 -0.23
C GLU A 137 21.66 9.47 -0.39
N GLY A 138 20.46 8.93 -0.11
CA GLY A 138 20.13 7.51 -0.26
C GLY A 138 20.19 7.08 -1.72
N LEU A 139 19.66 7.93 -2.61
CA LEU A 139 19.79 7.75 -4.05
C LEU A 139 21.26 7.75 -4.46
N ASP A 140 22.05 8.77 -4.11
CA ASP A 140 23.46 8.90 -4.49
C ASP A 140 24.31 7.70 -4.02
N LYS A 141 24.05 7.18 -2.82
CA LYS A 141 24.74 5.98 -2.29
C LYS A 141 24.42 4.73 -3.10
N TRP A 142 23.17 4.59 -3.53
CA TRP A 142 22.74 3.45 -4.34
C TRP A 142 23.26 3.55 -5.77
N VAL A 143 23.15 4.73 -6.40
CA VAL A 143 23.63 5.02 -7.75
C VAL A 143 25.12 4.71 -7.89
N LYS A 144 25.94 5.07 -6.89
CA LYS A 144 27.39 4.77 -6.88
C LYS A 144 27.72 3.27 -6.85
N ARG A 145 26.77 2.42 -6.46
CA ARG A 145 26.91 0.96 -6.42
C ARG A 145 26.17 0.26 -7.56
N ALA A 146 25.31 0.99 -8.28
CA ALA A 146 24.51 0.48 -9.36
C ALA A 146 25.35 0.39 -10.66
N SER A 147 25.05 -0.62 -11.47
CA SER A 147 25.57 -0.64 -12.84
C SER A 147 24.97 0.53 -13.65
N PRO A 148 25.63 1.03 -14.71
CA PRO A 148 25.08 2.07 -15.57
C PRO A 148 23.67 1.75 -16.11
N ALA A 149 23.39 0.49 -16.44
CA ALA A 149 22.08 0.04 -16.90
C ALA A 149 21.01 0.11 -15.79
N THR A 150 21.38 -0.27 -14.56
CA THR A 150 20.50 -0.18 -13.39
C THR A 150 20.18 1.27 -13.05
N TYR A 151 21.14 2.19 -13.24
CA TYR A 151 20.92 3.62 -13.06
C TYR A 151 19.94 4.21 -14.07
N GLN A 152 20.12 3.92 -15.36
CA GLN A 152 19.22 4.42 -16.41
C GLN A 152 17.79 3.95 -16.22
N LEU A 153 17.60 2.68 -15.79
CA LEU A 153 16.27 2.15 -15.48
C LEU A 153 15.64 2.90 -14.28
N ALA A 154 16.41 3.15 -13.22
CA ALA A 154 15.92 3.88 -12.06
C ALA A 154 15.60 5.35 -12.37
N ASP A 155 16.43 6.04 -13.17
CA ASP A 155 16.17 7.41 -13.62
C ASP A 155 14.90 7.50 -14.49
N SER A 156 14.69 6.53 -15.40
CA SER A 156 13.45 6.45 -16.20
C SER A 156 12.22 6.27 -15.31
N LEU A 157 12.25 5.29 -14.40
CA LEU A 157 11.15 5.03 -13.47
C LEU A 157 10.86 6.22 -12.56
N TRP A 158 11.90 6.90 -12.08
CA TRP A 158 11.75 8.08 -11.24
C TRP A 158 11.10 9.23 -12.02
N ARG A 159 11.52 9.51 -13.27
CA ARG A 159 10.90 10.53 -14.12
C ARG A 159 9.45 10.21 -14.43
N GLU A 160 9.15 8.98 -14.84
CA GLU A 160 7.78 8.53 -15.08
C GLU A 160 6.90 8.69 -13.83
N THR A 161 7.43 8.38 -12.65
CA THR A 161 6.71 8.55 -11.39
C THR A 161 6.45 10.03 -11.08
N GLN A 162 7.43 10.90 -11.30
CA GLN A 162 7.27 12.35 -11.10
C GLN A 162 6.29 12.96 -12.10
N GLU A 163 6.32 12.52 -13.36
CA GLU A 163 5.34 12.93 -14.38
C GLU A 163 3.91 12.51 -13.98
N ALA A 164 3.74 11.28 -13.51
CA ALA A 164 2.46 10.81 -12.99
C ALA A 164 1.99 11.60 -11.77
N ALA A 165 2.88 11.86 -10.81
CA ALA A 165 2.57 12.65 -9.62
C ALA A 165 2.14 14.09 -9.98
N ASN A 166 2.87 14.73 -10.91
CA ASN A 166 2.54 16.05 -11.42
C ASN A 166 1.19 16.05 -12.16
N PHE A 167 0.93 15.05 -12.99
CA PHE A 167 -0.34 14.90 -13.69
C PHE A 167 -1.49 14.73 -12.71
N LEU A 168 -1.39 13.79 -11.76
CA LEU A 168 -2.44 13.55 -10.76
C LEU A 168 -2.70 14.81 -9.91
N SER A 169 -1.65 15.56 -9.57
CA SER A 169 -1.76 16.85 -8.86
C SER A 169 -2.38 17.97 -9.70
N SER A 170 -2.42 17.82 -11.03
CA SER A 170 -3.04 18.78 -11.96
C SER A 170 -4.52 18.51 -12.23
N LEU A 171 -5.04 17.35 -11.79
CA LEU A 171 -6.44 17.00 -12.00
C LEU A 171 -7.34 17.76 -11.02
N GLU A 172 -8.33 18.49 -11.53
CA GLU A 172 -9.37 19.12 -10.72
C GLU A 172 -10.10 18.08 -9.86
N GLY A 173 -10.21 18.34 -8.55
CA GLY A 173 -10.81 17.40 -7.58
C GLY A 173 -9.83 16.41 -6.96
N ALA A 174 -8.55 16.43 -7.33
CA ALA A 174 -7.52 15.72 -6.57
C ALA A 174 -7.53 16.20 -5.10
N PRO A 175 -7.49 15.28 -4.12
CA PRO A 175 -7.47 15.68 -2.71
C PRO A 175 -6.29 16.62 -2.47
N ASP A 176 -6.51 17.63 -1.62
CA ASP A 176 -5.60 18.73 -1.29
C ASP A 176 -4.12 18.36 -1.40
N LYS A 177 -3.27 19.26 -1.94
CA LYS A 177 -1.87 18.98 -2.34
C LYS A 177 -1.01 18.31 -1.26
N GLU A 178 -1.41 18.39 0.00
CA GLU A 178 -0.83 17.65 1.11
C GLU A 178 -0.99 16.12 1.04
N ARG A 179 -2.08 15.61 0.44
CA ARG A 179 -2.32 14.19 0.21
C ARG A 179 -1.57 13.64 -1.00
N CYS A 180 -1.01 14.47 -1.86
CA CYS A 180 -0.15 14.08 -2.99
C CYS A 180 1.35 14.12 -2.66
N LYS A 181 1.75 14.25 -1.38
CA LYS A 181 3.15 14.17 -0.91
C LYS A 181 3.73 12.74 -0.93
N TRP A 182 3.34 11.92 -1.91
CA TRP A 182 3.85 10.54 -2.11
C TRP A 182 4.98 10.47 -3.13
N ALA A 183 5.66 11.59 -3.37
CA ALA A 183 6.74 11.73 -4.34
C ALA A 183 7.95 12.43 -3.72
#